data_AF-A0A6G1IWA9-F1
#
_entry.id   AF-A0A6G1IWA9-F1
#
_cell.length_a   1.000
_cell.length_b   1.000
_cell.length_c   1.000
_cell.angle_alpha   90.00
_cell.angle_beta   90.00
_cell.angle_gamma   90.00
#
_symmetry.space_group_name_H-M   'P 1'
#
loop_
_entity.id
_entity.type
_entity.pdbx_description
1 polymer ?
#
loop_
_entity_poly.entity_id
_entity_poly.type
_entity_poly.pdbx_seq_one_letter_code
_entity_poly.pdbx_strand_id
1 'polypeptide(L)'
;MGKGNGTCNAQLVAKLAGGIEQNLNIQAQELKGVQTLQKLTASNTTGASIKGTSNFQSQQQAVLTIQQAGIDIRAQNQKIAQEINSPAQQGLAIVAQAQVTEMTQVMGLQGGGEQDKKTLEMLAKEVQDGTKQNMMNLMAAETQCAK
;
A
#
# COMPACT_ATOMS: atom_id res chain seq x y z
N MET A 1 -11.84 -15.54 43.45
CA MET A 1 -11.95 -14.10 43.14
C MET A 1 -11.51 -13.90 41.70
N GLY A 2 -12.46 -13.75 40.77
CA GLY A 2 -12.18 -13.62 39.34
C GLY A 2 -11.54 -12.26 39.04
N LYS A 3 -10.33 -12.26 38.48
CA LYS A 3 -9.69 -11.05 37.96
C LYS A 3 -10.38 -10.68 36.64
N GLY A 4 -11.05 -9.53 36.64
CA GLY A 4 -11.77 -9.00 35.49
C GLY A 4 -10.88 -8.88 34.26
N ASN A 5 -11.31 -9.60 33.23
CA ASN A 5 -10.99 -9.49 31.82
C ASN A 5 -10.70 -8.04 31.41
N GLY A 6 -9.50 -7.73 30.91
CA GLY A 6 -9.26 -6.47 30.20
C GLY A 6 -10.14 -6.49 28.95
N THR A 7 -11.27 -5.79 28.98
CA THR A 7 -12.25 -5.78 27.89
C THR A 7 -11.60 -5.31 26.60
N CYS A 8 -11.46 -6.21 25.63
CA CYS A 8 -11.07 -5.86 24.28
C CYS A 8 -12.05 -4.82 23.71
N ASN A 9 -11.53 -3.73 23.14
CA ASN A 9 -12.36 -2.73 22.47
C ASN A 9 -12.76 -3.24 21.07
N ALA A 10 -13.78 -4.09 21.02
CA ALA A 10 -14.24 -4.75 19.80
C ALA A 10 -14.62 -3.77 18.67
N GLN A 11 -15.13 -2.58 19.01
CA GLN A 11 -15.45 -1.54 18.02
C GLN A 11 -14.20 -0.99 17.34
N LEU A 12 -13.14 -0.69 18.11
CA LEU A 12 -11.88 -0.22 17.54
C LEU A 12 -11.13 -1.33 16.79
N VAL A 13 -11.22 -2.58 17.24
CA VAL A 13 -10.67 -3.73 16.50
C VAL A 13 -11.37 -3.87 15.14
N ALA A 14 -12.71 -3.83 15.10
CA ALA A 14 -13.45 -3.89 13.84
C ALA A 14 -13.11 -2.71 12.91
N LYS A 15 -12.95 -1.50 13.46
CA LYS A 15 -12.54 -0.32 12.70
C LYS A 15 -11.14 -0.48 12.11
N LEU A 16 -10.19 -1.01 12.90
CA LEU A 16 -8.84 -1.30 12.44
C LEU A 16 -8.84 -2.35 11.32
N ALA A 17 -9.54 -3.47 11.51
CA ALA A 17 -9.64 -4.53 10.51
C ALA A 17 -10.24 -4.00 9.20
N GLY A 18 -11.37 -3.30 9.26
CA GLY A 18 -12.00 -2.70 8.07
C GLY A 18 -11.10 -1.68 7.36
N GLY A 19 -10.33 -0.88 8.10
CA GLY A 19 -9.35 0.02 7.51
C GLY A 19 -8.17 -0.72 6.84
N ILE A 20 -7.74 -1.86 7.40
CA ILE A 20 -6.71 -2.71 6.79
C ILE A 20 -7.24 -3.36 5.51
N GLU A 21 -8.50 -3.82 5.48
CA GLU A 21 -9.16 -4.33 4.27
C GLU A 21 -9.25 -3.26 3.16
N GLN A 22 -9.59 -2.02 3.53
CA GLN A 22 -9.56 -0.90 2.59
C GLN A 22 -8.16 -0.70 2.00
N ASN A 23 -7.09 -0.79 2.82
CA ASN A 23 -5.72 -0.74 2.32
C ASN A 23 -5.39 -1.89 1.35
N LEU A 24 -5.86 -3.12 1.61
CA LEU A 24 -5.68 -4.26 0.69
C LEU A 24 -6.35 -4.00 -0.67
N ASN A 25 -7.57 -3.45 -0.65
CA ASN A 25 -8.29 -3.08 -1.87
C ASN A 25 -7.56 -1.98 -2.66
N ILE A 26 -6.94 -1.03 -1.96
CA ILE A 26 -6.13 0.02 -2.58
C ILE A 26 -4.86 -0.56 -3.21
N GLN A 27 -4.14 -1.44 -2.52
CA GLN A 27 -2.94 -2.09 -3.07
C GLN A 27 -3.26 -2.93 -4.32
N ALA A 28 -4.44 -3.55 -4.38
CA ALA A 28 -4.89 -4.23 -5.58
C ALA A 28 -5.14 -3.27 -6.76
N GLN A 29 -5.64 -2.06 -6.51
CA GLN A 29 -5.79 -1.01 -7.53
C GLN A 29 -4.43 -0.45 -7.95
N GLU A 30 -3.54 -0.24 -6.99
CA GLU A 30 -2.18 0.23 -7.21
C GLU A 30 -1.43 -0.73 -8.13
N LEU A 31 -1.45 -2.04 -7.85
CA LEU A 31 -0.80 -3.05 -8.66
C LEU A 31 -1.32 -3.04 -10.12
N LYS A 32 -2.63 -2.90 -10.32
CA LYS A 32 -3.22 -2.75 -11.67
C LYS A 32 -2.71 -1.49 -12.37
N GLY A 33 -2.58 -0.38 -11.63
CA GLY A 33 -2.03 0.85 -12.16
C GLY A 33 -0.56 0.73 -12.55
N VAL A 34 0.26 0.08 -11.72
CA VAL A 34 1.67 -0.23 -12.01
C VAL A 34 1.80 -1.12 -13.25
N GLN A 35 0.96 -2.16 -13.37
CA GLN A 35 0.91 -3.01 -14.56
C GLN A 35 0.51 -2.23 -15.83
N THR A 36 -0.32 -1.21 -15.69
CA THR A 36 -0.66 -0.33 -16.81
C THR A 36 0.52 0.55 -17.21
N LEU A 37 1.26 1.11 -16.23
CA LEU A 37 2.52 1.81 -16.50
C LEU A 37 3.55 0.90 -17.19
N GLN A 38 3.68 -0.36 -16.77
CA GLN A 38 4.54 -1.35 -17.44
C GLN A 38 4.20 -1.50 -18.92
N LYS A 39 2.92 -1.63 -19.26
CA LYS A 39 2.46 -1.76 -20.66
C LYS A 39 2.75 -0.49 -21.47
N LEU A 40 2.51 0.69 -20.89
CA LEU A 40 2.79 1.97 -21.54
C LEU A 40 4.29 2.15 -21.81
N THR A 41 5.13 1.87 -20.82
CA THR A 41 6.59 1.91 -20.94
C THR A 41 7.11 0.87 -21.95
N ALA A 42 6.55 -0.35 -21.96
CA ALA A 42 6.94 -1.39 -22.92
C ALA A 42 6.57 -1.05 -24.36
N SER A 43 5.48 -0.30 -24.56
CA SER A 43 5.04 0.16 -25.89
C SER A 43 5.92 1.29 -26.44
N ASN A 44 6.75 1.90 -25.60
CA ASN A 44 7.71 2.92 -25.99
C ASN A 44 9.02 2.27 -26.49
N THR A 45 9.10 2.02 -27.79
CA THR A 45 10.25 1.37 -28.44
C THR A 45 11.42 2.31 -28.72
N THR A 46 11.21 3.63 -28.62
CA THR A 46 12.23 4.64 -28.93
C THR A 46 13.25 4.83 -27.81
N GLY A 47 12.90 4.40 -26.59
CA GLY A 47 13.70 4.66 -25.38
C GLY A 47 13.70 6.13 -24.94
N ALA A 48 13.12 7.04 -25.72
CA ALA A 48 12.97 8.44 -25.35
C ALA A 48 11.96 8.56 -24.19
N SER A 49 12.13 9.57 -23.33
CA SER A 49 11.13 9.89 -22.31
C SER A 49 9.79 10.20 -22.98
N ILE A 50 8.72 9.56 -22.53
CA ILE A 50 7.32 9.93 -22.88
C ILE A 50 6.61 10.54 -21.67
N LYS A 51 7.39 10.96 -20.66
CA LYS A 51 6.91 11.76 -19.54
C LYS A 51 6.26 13.01 -20.10
N GLY A 52 5.00 13.25 -19.73
CA GLY A 52 4.21 14.36 -20.24
C GLY A 52 3.30 14.01 -21.43
N THR A 53 3.37 12.80 -21.99
CA THR A 53 2.29 12.31 -22.86
C THR A 53 1.03 12.11 -22.02
N SER A 54 -0.14 12.43 -22.59
CA SER A 54 -1.41 12.43 -21.84
C SER A 54 -1.68 11.08 -21.16
N ASN A 55 -1.41 9.96 -21.83
CA ASN A 55 -1.73 8.64 -21.32
C ASN A 55 -0.79 8.19 -20.20
N PHE A 56 0.53 8.33 -20.39
CA PHE A 56 1.50 7.96 -19.35
C PHE A 56 1.37 8.85 -18.12
N GLN A 57 1.30 10.18 -18.32
CA GLN A 57 1.19 11.12 -17.21
C GLN A 57 -0.12 10.95 -16.43
N SER A 58 -1.25 10.72 -17.12
CA SER A 58 -2.53 10.48 -16.44
C SER A 58 -2.49 9.20 -15.61
N GLN A 59 -1.89 8.12 -16.14
CA GLN A 59 -1.76 6.87 -15.41
C GLN A 59 -0.79 7.00 -14.22
N GLN A 60 0.32 7.72 -14.39
CA GLN A 60 1.28 7.99 -13.31
C GLN A 60 0.60 8.76 -12.17
N GLN A 61 -0.16 9.82 -12.50
CA GLN A 61 -0.92 10.59 -11.51
C GLN A 61 -2.01 9.75 -10.83
N ALA A 62 -2.67 8.86 -11.57
CA ALA A 62 -3.65 7.94 -11.00
C ALA A 62 -3.01 7.00 -9.97
N VAL A 63 -1.83 6.43 -10.26
CA VAL A 63 -1.09 5.59 -9.30
C VAL A 63 -0.69 6.39 -8.07
N LEU A 64 -0.14 7.59 -8.23
CA LEU A 64 0.22 8.46 -7.09
C LEU A 64 -0.98 8.80 -6.21
N THR A 65 -2.14 9.03 -6.82
CA THR A 65 -3.39 9.32 -6.08
C THR A 65 -3.85 8.10 -5.27
N ILE A 66 -3.75 6.90 -5.85
CA ILE A 66 -4.06 5.64 -5.16
C ILE A 66 -3.08 5.40 -4.00
N GLN A 67 -1.78 5.63 -4.22
CA GLN A 67 -0.75 5.52 -3.19
C GLN A 67 -1.03 6.46 -2.01
N GLN A 68 -1.34 7.73 -2.30
CA GLN A 68 -1.68 8.71 -1.25
C GLN A 68 -2.91 8.27 -0.44
N ALA A 69 -3.98 7.82 -1.10
CA ALA A 69 -5.16 7.30 -0.39
C ALA A 69 -4.81 6.10 0.52
N GLY A 70 -3.90 5.23 0.07
CA GLY A 70 -3.37 4.13 0.88
C GLY A 70 -2.62 4.60 2.12
N ILE A 71 -1.75 5.60 1.97
CA ILE A 71 -0.99 6.21 3.06
C ILE A 71 -1.94 6.83 4.10
N ASP A 72 -2.95 7.58 3.65
CA ASP A 72 -3.89 8.27 4.54
C ASP A 72 -4.71 7.29 5.40
N ILE A 73 -5.23 6.22 4.79
CA ILE A 73 -5.94 5.16 5.52
C ILE A 73 -4.99 4.45 6.50
N ARG A 74 -3.74 4.22 6.09
CA ARG A 74 -2.77 3.54 6.96
C ARG A 74 -2.39 4.38 8.17
N ALA A 75 -2.24 5.70 8.01
CA ALA A 75 -2.01 6.60 9.14
C ALA A 75 -3.15 6.52 10.17
N GLN A 76 -4.40 6.41 9.70
CA GLN A 76 -5.55 6.19 10.58
C GLN A 76 -5.50 4.81 11.26
N ASN A 77 -5.15 3.75 10.52
CA ASN A 77 -4.97 2.40 11.06
C ASN A 77 -3.88 2.37 12.13
N GLN A 78 -2.74 3.04 11.91
CA GLN A 78 -1.65 3.14 12.88
C GLN A 78 -2.10 3.83 14.17
N LYS A 79 -2.89 4.91 14.06
CA LYS A 79 -3.44 5.60 15.24
C LYS A 79 -4.35 4.68 16.06
N ILE A 80 -5.27 3.97 15.41
CA ILE A 80 -6.17 3.01 16.09
C ILE A 80 -5.35 1.87 16.70
N ALA A 81 -4.40 1.31 15.94
CA ALA A 81 -3.55 0.22 16.38
C ALA A 81 -2.73 0.62 17.63
N GLN A 82 -2.25 1.86 17.70
CA GLN A 82 -1.60 2.43 18.89
C GLN A 82 -2.57 2.53 20.07
N GLU A 83 -3.76 3.09 19.85
CA GLU A 83 -4.79 3.27 20.89
C GLU A 83 -5.19 1.95 21.57
N ILE A 84 -5.23 0.85 20.81
CA ILE A 84 -5.62 -0.46 21.34
C ILE A 84 -4.46 -1.41 21.61
N ASN A 85 -3.20 -0.94 21.53
CA ASN A 85 -2.02 -1.81 21.64
C ASN A 85 -2.06 -3.04 20.71
N SER A 86 -2.51 -2.84 19.48
CA SER A 86 -2.71 -3.92 18.51
C SER A 86 -1.39 -4.61 18.13
N PRO A 87 -1.37 -5.95 17.98
CA PRO A 87 -0.21 -6.66 17.42
C PRO A 87 0.09 -6.27 15.96
N ALA A 88 -0.84 -5.63 15.26
CA ALA A 88 -0.66 -5.17 13.88
C ALA A 88 0.30 -3.96 13.75
N GLN A 89 0.65 -3.26 14.85
CA GLN A 89 1.40 -2.00 14.82
C GLN A 89 2.72 -2.08 14.04
N GLN A 90 3.54 -3.10 14.33
CA GLN A 90 4.87 -3.22 13.71
C GLN A 90 4.75 -3.46 12.21
N GLY A 91 3.83 -4.35 11.80
CA GLY A 91 3.63 -4.63 10.39
C GLY A 91 3.05 -3.43 9.65
N LEU A 92 2.15 -2.63 10.27
CA LEU A 92 1.67 -1.38 9.67
C LEU A 92 2.80 -0.37 9.45
N ALA A 93 3.78 -0.29 10.35
CA ALA A 93 4.96 0.57 10.18
C ALA A 93 5.86 0.12 9.03
N ILE A 94 6.08 -1.19 8.87
CA ILE A 94 6.86 -1.75 7.74
C ILE A 94 6.25 -1.35 6.41
N VAL A 95 4.93 -1.52 6.23
CA VAL A 95 4.31 -1.17 4.96
C VAL A 95 4.33 0.35 4.74
N ALA A 96 4.18 1.18 5.78
CA ALA A 96 4.26 2.63 5.66
C ALA A 96 5.62 3.11 5.13
N GLN A 97 6.72 2.50 5.59
CA GLN A 97 8.05 2.81 5.08
C GLN A 97 8.23 2.39 3.62
N ALA A 98 7.67 1.24 3.23
CA ALA A 98 7.70 0.78 1.83
C ALA A 98 6.97 1.77 0.89
N GLN A 99 5.80 2.28 1.29
CA GLN A 99 5.00 3.19 0.46
C GLN A 99 5.70 4.51 0.11
N VAL A 100 6.58 5.02 0.98
CA VAL A 100 7.38 6.22 0.67
C VAL A 100 8.35 5.94 -0.47
N THR A 101 8.99 4.77 -0.45
CA THR A 101 9.88 4.31 -1.53
C THR A 101 9.10 4.10 -2.82
N GLU A 102 7.97 3.39 -2.75
CA GLU A 102 7.09 3.10 -3.89
C GLU A 102 6.61 4.39 -4.57
N MET A 103 6.21 5.41 -3.80
CA MET A 103 5.78 6.70 -4.33
C MET A 103 6.94 7.47 -5.00
N THR A 104 8.13 7.44 -4.39
CA THR A 104 9.33 8.05 -4.97
C THR A 104 9.71 7.41 -6.30
N GLN A 105 9.61 6.08 -6.40
CA GLN A 105 9.83 5.34 -7.63
C GLN A 105 8.85 5.76 -8.73
N VAL A 106 7.54 5.85 -8.43
CA VAL A 106 6.52 6.29 -9.40
C VAL A 106 6.78 7.72 -9.89
N MET A 107 7.13 8.64 -8.99
CA MET A 107 7.47 10.03 -9.35
C MET A 107 8.70 10.13 -10.28
N GLY A 108 9.65 9.21 -10.11
CA GLY A 108 10.89 9.15 -10.88
C GLY A 108 10.73 8.68 -12.32
N LEU A 109 9.64 7.95 -12.64
CA LEU A 109 9.45 7.36 -13.97
C LEU A 109 9.41 8.41 -15.08
N GLN A 110 10.01 8.04 -16.21
CA GLN A 110 10.09 8.82 -17.45
C GLN A 110 9.21 8.26 -18.58
N GLY A 111 8.56 7.11 -18.35
CA GLY A 111 7.76 6.35 -19.30
C GLY A 111 8.55 5.57 -20.34
N GLY A 112 9.85 5.34 -20.16
CA GLY A 112 10.67 4.72 -21.19
C GLY A 112 12.02 4.20 -20.71
N GLY A 113 12.60 3.31 -21.51
CA GLY A 113 13.95 2.79 -21.29
C GLY A 113 14.05 1.67 -20.25
N GLU A 114 15.25 1.12 -20.12
CA GLU A 114 15.53 -0.05 -19.28
C GLU A 114 15.44 0.26 -17.78
N GLN A 115 15.76 1.50 -17.39
CA GLN A 115 15.67 1.93 -16.00
C GLN A 115 14.22 1.89 -15.50
N ASP A 116 13.28 2.49 -16.24
CA ASP A 116 11.86 2.49 -15.86
C ASP A 116 11.28 1.09 -15.83
N LYS A 117 11.69 0.20 -16.74
CA LYS A 117 11.27 -1.21 -16.72
C LYS A 117 11.68 -1.88 -15.41
N LYS A 118 12.95 -1.76 -15.02
CA LYS A 118 13.45 -2.32 -13.75
C LYS A 118 12.77 -1.71 -12.54
N THR A 119 12.56 -0.38 -12.54
CA THR A 119 11.84 0.30 -11.47
C THR A 119 10.40 -0.21 -11.37
N LEU A 120 9.69 -0.38 -12.48
CA LEU A 120 8.31 -0.88 -12.48
C LEU A 120 8.20 -2.36 -12.10
N GLU A 121 9.18 -3.20 -12.45
CA GLU A 121 9.25 -4.60 -11.99
C GLU A 121 9.49 -4.67 -10.47
N MET A 122 10.41 -3.86 -9.95
CA MET A 122 10.67 -3.74 -8.52
C MET A 122 9.43 -3.24 -7.79
N LEU A 123 8.81 -2.15 -8.27
CA LEU A 123 7.61 -1.57 -7.70
C LEU A 123 6.46 -2.58 -7.63
N ALA A 124 6.23 -3.36 -8.70
CA ALA A 124 5.18 -4.39 -8.69
C ALA A 124 5.42 -5.46 -7.60
N LYS A 125 6.68 -5.86 -7.39
CA LYS A 125 7.06 -6.79 -6.32
C LYS A 125 6.89 -6.17 -4.93
N GLU A 126 7.28 -4.91 -4.76
CA GLU A 126 7.16 -4.18 -3.48
C GLU A 126 5.69 -4.03 -3.08
N VAL A 127 4.81 -3.63 -4.00
CA VAL A 127 3.36 -3.54 -3.76
C VAL A 127 2.80 -4.90 -3.36
N GLN A 128 3.22 -6.00 -4.00
CA GLN A 128 2.81 -7.35 -3.63
C GLN A 128 3.30 -7.76 -2.24
N ASP A 129 4.55 -7.48 -1.91
CA ASP A 129 5.14 -7.82 -0.61
C ASP A 129 4.49 -6.97 0.51
N GLY A 130 4.23 -5.68 0.26
CA GLY A 130 3.43 -4.82 1.12
C GLY A 130 1.99 -5.30 1.30
N THR A 131 1.39 -5.88 0.26
CA THR A 131 0.06 -6.51 0.34
C THR A 131 0.07 -7.73 1.25
N LYS A 132 1.06 -8.62 1.12
CA LYS A 132 1.22 -9.79 2.00
C LYS A 132 1.40 -9.37 3.46
N GLN A 133 2.22 -8.35 3.72
CA GLN A 133 2.38 -7.82 5.07
C GLN A 133 1.07 -7.26 5.62
N ASN A 134 0.28 -6.59 4.79
CA ASN A 134 -1.00 -6.04 5.24
C ASN A 134 -2.06 -7.13 5.49
N MET A 135 -2.02 -8.26 4.77
CA MET A 135 -2.83 -9.45 5.09
C MET A 135 -2.45 -10.03 6.47
N MET A 136 -1.15 -10.07 6.80
CA MET A 136 -0.71 -10.48 8.14
C MET A 136 -1.18 -9.51 9.23
N ASN A 137 -1.19 -8.21 8.94
CA ASN A 137 -1.73 -7.19 9.85
C ASN A 137 -3.22 -7.38 10.12
N LEU A 138 -4.00 -7.77 9.10
CA LEU A 138 -5.43 -8.04 9.24
C LEU A 138 -5.67 -9.20 10.21
N MET A 139 -5.02 -10.34 9.99
CA MET A 139 -5.11 -11.50 10.88
C MET A 139 -4.67 -11.15 12.31
N ALA A 140 -3.62 -10.35 12.46
CA ALA A 140 -3.17 -9.88 13.76
C ALA A 140 -4.21 -9.00 14.47
N ALA A 141 -4.86 -8.08 13.74
CA ALA A 141 -5.92 -7.23 14.28
C ALA A 141 -7.15 -8.05 14.70
N GLU A 142 -7.60 -8.99 13.86
CA GLU A 142 -8.80 -9.80 14.13
C GLU A 142 -8.64 -10.74 15.33
N THR A 143 -7.43 -11.27 15.54
CA THR A 143 -7.14 -12.17 16.68
C THR A 143 -6.95 -11.44 18.01
N GLN A 144 -6.99 -10.10 18.02
CA GLN A 144 -6.73 -9.29 19.21
C GLN A 144 -7.74 -9.52 20.35
N CYS A 145 -9.03 -9.64 20.03
CA CYS A 145 -10.08 -9.89 21.04
C CYS A 145 -10.28 -11.38 21.36
N ALA A 146 -9.58 -12.28 20.67
CA ALA A 146 -9.61 -13.72 20.94
C ALA A 146 -8.57 -14.15 21.99
N LYS A 147 -7.76 -13.21 22.48
CA LYS A 147 -6.78 -13.39 23.56
C LYS A 147 -7.37 -12.91 24.89
#